data_AF-A0A0H2TLB9-F1
#
_entry.id   AF-A0A0H2TLB9-F1
#
_cell.length_a   1.000
_cell.length_b   1.000
_cell.length_c   1.000
_cell.angle_alpha   90.00
_cell.angle_beta   90.00
_cell.angle_gamma   90.00
#
_symmetry.space_group_name_H-M   'P 1'
#
loop_
_entity.id
_entity.type
_entity.pdbx_description
1 polymer ?
#
loop_
_entity_poly.entity_id
_entity_poly.type
_entity_poly.pdbx_seq_one_letter_code
_entity_poly.pdbx_strand_id
1 'polypeptide(L)'
;MPPPQQQQPVAAAPLGPPALDDAEIERLVQTVKDWTIANGLSVRPPPALVAAEADPAGVLATSVAVTLFPSPFPKNCFEQAQAAQKPYNELYAKISQDEDFIRQMVEEVIDGDEFIAKLWGVHLKVKEEGYVQDLSLGLFRSDYMVHQDLTAADSVPQVKQVEFNTIASSFGGLSAQTTSLHKYLAQTEYPLLRDSRPAGSLELPENRSTQELAAGLRAAFEAYSASELGHERCVIFLVQDGERNVFDQRHLEYEVQAGGGNSSGVHIPVFRLPFSQILARTTVAATPRRQLLYSLPSNPER
;
A
#
# COMPACT_ATOMS: atom_id res chain seq x y z
N MET A 1 -35.59 -44.58 30.11
CA MET A 1 -34.57 -43.56 29.86
C MET A 1 -35.04 -42.70 28.69
N PRO A 2 -35.19 -41.38 28.86
CA PRO A 2 -35.53 -40.50 27.75
C PRO A 2 -34.36 -40.47 26.73
N PRO A 3 -34.65 -40.32 25.43
CA PRO A 3 -33.60 -40.25 24.41
C PRO A 3 -32.77 -38.97 24.59
N PRO A 4 -31.47 -39.00 24.24
CA PRO A 4 -30.60 -37.83 24.34
C PRO A 4 -31.13 -36.72 23.43
N GLN A 5 -31.34 -35.53 24.03
CA GLN A 5 -31.69 -34.32 23.29
C GLN A 5 -30.52 -33.99 22.35
N GLN A 6 -30.79 -34.01 21.05
CA GLN A 6 -29.89 -33.47 20.04
C GLN A 6 -29.70 -31.98 20.36
N GLN A 7 -28.48 -31.60 20.72
CA GLN A 7 -28.08 -30.19 20.79
C GLN A 7 -28.30 -29.61 19.40
N GLN A 8 -29.27 -28.70 19.28
CA GLN A 8 -29.41 -27.88 18.09
C GLN A 8 -28.08 -27.16 17.85
N PRO A 9 -27.58 -27.11 16.61
CA PRO A 9 -26.40 -26.32 16.31
C PRO A 9 -26.69 -24.88 16.76
N VAL A 10 -25.84 -24.37 17.65
CA VAL A 10 -25.84 -22.96 18.04
C VAL A 10 -25.73 -22.18 16.73
N ALA A 11 -26.78 -21.40 16.41
CA ALA A 11 -26.77 -20.57 15.21
C ALA A 11 -25.48 -19.75 15.22
N ALA A 12 -24.64 -19.92 14.20
CA ALA A 12 -23.42 -19.14 14.07
C ALA A 12 -23.83 -17.66 14.14
N ALA A 13 -23.25 -16.93 15.10
CA ALA A 13 -23.49 -15.50 15.23
C ALA A 13 -23.29 -14.86 13.85
N PRO A 14 -24.18 -13.95 13.42
CA PRO A 14 -24.07 -13.36 12.10
C PRO A 14 -22.68 -12.75 11.94
N LEU A 15 -21.96 -13.22 10.93
CA LEU A 15 -20.58 -12.82 10.65
C LEU A 15 -20.48 -11.30 10.44
N GLY A 16 -21.54 -10.64 9.95
CA GLY A 16 -21.58 -9.22 9.63
C GLY A 16 -21.56 -8.26 10.84
N PRO A 17 -21.55 -6.94 10.60
CA PRO A 17 -21.67 -5.95 11.67
C PRO A 17 -22.99 -6.12 12.44
N PRO A 18 -23.01 -5.85 13.76
CA PRO A 18 -24.25 -5.88 14.53
C PRO A 18 -25.19 -4.77 14.06
N ALA A 19 -26.49 -4.92 14.33
CA ALA A 19 -27.42 -3.79 14.21
C ALA A 19 -27.09 -2.77 15.29
N LEU A 20 -26.91 -1.51 14.88
CA LEU A 20 -26.61 -0.40 15.78
C LEU A 20 -27.78 0.57 15.85
N ASP A 21 -27.98 1.17 17.02
CA ASP A 21 -28.82 2.35 17.15
C ASP A 21 -28.04 3.65 16.85
N ASP A 22 -28.76 4.77 16.73
CA ASP A 22 -28.17 6.06 16.38
C ASP A 22 -27.11 6.53 17.39
N ALA A 23 -27.29 6.23 18.67
CA ALA A 23 -26.36 6.63 19.72
C ALA A 23 -25.06 5.81 19.67
N GLU A 24 -25.14 4.52 19.37
CA GLU A 24 -23.97 3.66 19.13
C GLU A 24 -23.21 4.10 17.88
N ILE A 25 -23.93 4.43 16.80
CA ILE A 25 -23.33 4.96 15.56
C ILE A 25 -22.61 6.28 15.85
N GLU A 26 -23.26 7.23 16.52
CA GLU A 26 -22.68 8.53 16.85
C GLU A 26 -21.40 8.37 17.69
N ARG A 27 -21.45 7.51 18.71
CA ARG A 27 -20.30 7.19 19.56
C ARG A 27 -19.14 6.62 18.75
N LEU A 28 -19.38 5.58 17.95
CA LEU A 28 -18.33 4.95 17.15
C LEU A 28 -17.75 5.92 16.13
N VAL A 29 -18.59 6.69 15.43
CA VAL A 29 -18.15 7.69 14.45
C VAL A 29 -17.29 8.76 15.11
N GLN A 30 -17.67 9.26 16.29
CA GLN A 30 -16.88 10.26 17.00
C GLN A 30 -15.53 9.69 17.43
N THR A 31 -15.51 8.49 18.01
CA THR A 31 -14.27 7.81 18.38
C THR A 31 -13.35 7.59 17.18
N VAL A 32 -13.90 7.16 16.03
CA VAL A 32 -13.13 6.98 14.78
C VAL A 32 -12.56 8.30 14.28
N LYS A 33 -13.34 9.39 14.28
CA LYS A 33 -12.87 10.71 13.85
C LYS A 33 -11.66 11.17 14.66
N ASP A 34 -11.73 11.06 15.98
CA ASP A 34 -10.64 11.51 16.85
C ASP A 34 -9.42 10.58 16.74
N TRP A 35 -9.64 9.27 16.74
CA TRP A 35 -8.57 8.28 16.63
C TRP A 35 -7.80 8.40 15.32
N THR A 36 -8.50 8.57 14.20
CA THR A 36 -7.88 8.63 12.86
C THR A 36 -6.92 9.80 12.74
N ILE A 37 -7.27 10.98 13.25
CA ILE A 37 -6.37 12.15 13.24
C ILE A 37 -5.20 11.94 14.20
N ALA A 38 -5.46 11.43 15.42
CA ALA A 38 -4.42 11.21 16.43
C ALA A 38 -3.34 10.19 15.99
N ASN A 39 -3.69 9.26 15.10
CA ASN A 39 -2.79 8.19 14.64
C ASN A 39 -2.38 8.33 13.16
N GLY A 40 -2.72 9.45 12.51
CA GLY A 40 -2.31 9.71 11.13
C GLY A 40 -2.97 8.81 10.08
N LEU A 41 -4.17 8.29 10.35
CA LEU A 41 -5.04 7.60 9.38
C LEU A 41 -5.87 8.66 8.62
N SER A 42 -5.17 9.49 7.85
CA SER A 42 -5.68 10.76 7.31
C SER A 42 -5.29 10.98 5.84
N VAL A 43 -5.96 11.92 5.18
CA VAL A 43 -5.68 12.40 3.81
C VAL A 43 -5.82 13.92 3.74
N ARG A 44 -5.28 14.57 2.70
CA ARG A 44 -5.63 15.96 2.41
C ARG A 44 -7.07 16.04 1.88
N PRO A 45 -7.84 17.05 2.30
CA PRO A 45 -9.21 17.21 1.83
C PRO A 45 -9.23 17.41 0.30
N PRO A 46 -10.22 16.84 -0.42
CA PRO A 46 -10.39 17.15 -1.84
C PRO A 46 -10.85 18.61 -2.01
N PRO A 47 -10.55 19.24 -3.17
CA PRO A 47 -11.02 20.59 -3.48
C PRO A 47 -12.54 20.77 -3.40
N ALA A 48 -13.30 19.69 -3.63
CA ALA A 48 -14.75 19.66 -3.50
C ALA A 48 -15.25 19.83 -2.05
N LEU A 49 -14.40 19.52 -1.05
CA LEU A 49 -14.70 19.66 0.37
C LEU A 49 -14.12 20.97 0.94
N VAL A 50 -12.90 21.31 0.54
CA VAL A 50 -12.20 22.53 0.98
C VAL A 50 -11.61 23.22 -0.24
N ALA A 51 -12.06 24.44 -0.52
CA ALA A 51 -11.52 25.27 -1.59
C ALA A 51 -10.05 25.65 -1.31
N ALA A 52 -9.24 25.84 -2.35
CA ALA A 52 -7.81 26.12 -2.22
C ALA A 52 -7.53 27.40 -1.40
N GLU A 53 -8.41 28.39 -1.49
CA GLU A 53 -8.32 29.67 -0.78
C GLU A 53 -8.52 29.50 0.74
N ALA A 54 -9.21 28.43 1.15
CA ALA A 54 -9.44 28.10 2.55
C ALA A 54 -8.27 27.30 3.18
N ASP A 55 -7.37 26.76 2.36
CA ASP A 55 -6.13 26.11 2.81
C ASP A 55 -4.92 26.52 1.96
N PRO A 56 -4.55 27.81 1.95
CA PRO A 56 -3.49 28.32 1.08
C PRO A 56 -2.10 27.76 1.44
N ALA A 57 -1.93 27.26 2.67
CA ALA A 57 -0.69 26.66 3.15
C ALA A 57 -0.69 25.12 3.06
N GLY A 58 -1.79 24.49 2.63
CA GLY A 58 -1.90 23.03 2.54
C GLY A 58 -1.73 22.33 3.88
N VAL A 59 -2.19 22.93 4.98
CA VAL A 59 -2.01 22.41 6.34
C VAL A 59 -3.13 21.47 6.76
N LEU A 60 -4.30 21.54 6.12
CA LEU A 60 -5.47 20.77 6.55
C LEU A 60 -5.36 19.29 6.21
N ALA A 61 -5.94 18.47 7.07
CA ALA A 61 -6.09 17.03 6.91
C ALA A 61 -7.49 16.62 7.37
N THR A 62 -8.00 15.53 6.80
CA THR A 62 -9.27 14.91 7.18
C THR A 62 -9.05 13.41 7.33
N SER A 63 -9.89 12.76 8.13
CA SER A 63 -9.91 11.30 8.23
C SER A 63 -10.09 10.68 6.85
N VAL A 64 -9.36 9.60 6.59
CA VAL A 64 -9.65 8.74 5.44
C VAL A 64 -11.00 8.03 5.65
N ALA A 65 -11.69 7.71 4.58
CA ALA A 65 -12.91 6.90 4.67
C ALA A 65 -12.55 5.51 5.19
N VAL A 66 -13.20 5.09 6.27
CA VAL A 66 -12.99 3.79 6.92
C VAL A 66 -14.33 3.13 7.23
N THR A 67 -14.33 1.80 7.35
CA THR A 67 -15.48 1.06 7.85
C THR A 67 -15.48 1.08 9.38
N LEU A 68 -16.67 1.12 9.99
CA LEU A 68 -16.81 1.04 11.45
C LEU A 68 -16.48 -0.34 12.01
N PHE A 69 -16.66 -1.39 11.21
CA PHE A 69 -16.30 -2.77 11.53
C PHE A 69 -15.43 -3.38 10.44
N PRO A 70 -14.57 -4.35 10.78
CA PRO A 70 -13.88 -5.16 9.79
C PRO A 70 -14.87 -6.04 9.01
N SER A 71 -14.57 -6.28 7.73
CA SER A 71 -15.35 -7.20 6.91
C SER A 71 -15.03 -8.66 7.29
N PRO A 72 -16.03 -9.54 7.40
CA PRO A 72 -15.79 -10.97 7.57
C PRO A 72 -15.10 -11.53 6.34
N PHE A 73 -14.07 -12.33 6.55
CA PHE A 73 -13.29 -12.91 5.47
C PHE A 73 -12.98 -14.38 5.77
N PRO A 74 -13.28 -15.32 4.85
CA PRO A 74 -13.00 -16.73 5.08
C PRO A 74 -11.50 -16.99 5.26
N LYS A 75 -11.13 -17.66 6.35
CA LYS A 75 -9.73 -17.94 6.70
C LYS A 75 -8.97 -18.66 5.58
N ASN A 76 -9.60 -19.65 4.96
CA ASN A 76 -9.02 -20.38 3.83
C ASN A 76 -8.72 -19.46 2.63
N CYS A 77 -9.57 -18.47 2.36
CA CYS A 77 -9.35 -17.48 1.31
C CYS A 77 -8.17 -16.57 1.66
N PHE A 78 -8.03 -16.18 2.92
CA PHE A 78 -6.94 -15.32 3.40
C PHE A 78 -5.60 -16.02 3.23
N GLU A 79 -5.52 -17.28 3.67
CA GLU A 79 -4.34 -18.13 3.52
C GLU A 79 -3.99 -18.40 2.05
N GLN A 80 -4.99 -18.62 1.19
CA GLN A 80 -4.78 -18.75 -0.27
C GLN A 80 -4.15 -17.48 -0.87
N ALA A 81 -4.67 -16.29 -0.55
CA ALA A 81 -4.15 -15.04 -1.08
C ALA A 81 -2.71 -14.77 -0.60
N GLN A 82 -2.41 -15.05 0.67
CA GLN A 82 -1.05 -14.95 1.21
C GLN A 82 -0.08 -15.91 0.50
N ALA A 83 -0.47 -17.19 0.35
CA ALA A 83 0.36 -18.20 -0.29
C ALA A 83 0.68 -17.86 -1.75
N ALA A 84 -0.23 -17.16 -2.44
CA ALA A 84 -0.06 -16.75 -3.83
C ALA A 84 0.91 -15.58 -4.02
N GLN A 85 1.15 -14.75 -2.99
CA GLN A 85 1.90 -13.50 -3.15
C GLN A 85 3.34 -13.72 -3.65
N LYS A 86 4.10 -14.65 -3.06
CA LYS A 86 5.48 -14.92 -3.48
C LYS A 86 5.57 -15.50 -4.90
N PRO A 87 4.77 -16.52 -5.28
CA PRO A 87 4.69 -16.98 -6.66
C PRO A 87 4.37 -15.85 -7.66
N TYR A 88 3.43 -14.96 -7.36
CA TYR A 88 3.14 -13.81 -8.22
C TYR A 88 4.31 -12.84 -8.31
N ASN A 89 5.00 -12.54 -7.20
CA ASN A 89 6.19 -11.70 -7.24
C ASN A 89 7.26 -12.27 -8.19
N GLU A 90 7.52 -13.58 -8.11
CA GLU A 90 8.47 -14.26 -9.01
C GLU A 90 8.01 -14.27 -10.47
N LEU A 91 6.71 -14.51 -10.70
CA LEU A 91 6.12 -14.51 -12.04
C LEU A 91 6.28 -13.14 -12.71
N TYR A 92 5.84 -12.07 -12.05
CA TYR A 92 5.91 -10.72 -12.61
C TYR A 92 7.34 -10.22 -12.75
N ALA A 93 8.24 -10.61 -11.84
CA ALA A 93 9.67 -10.33 -12.01
C ALA A 93 10.24 -11.00 -13.27
N LYS A 94 9.89 -12.26 -13.54
CA LYS A 94 10.32 -12.96 -14.76
C LYS A 94 9.70 -12.37 -16.02
N ILE A 95 8.40 -12.06 -15.99
CA ILE A 95 7.71 -11.38 -17.11
C ILE A 95 8.40 -10.06 -17.44
N SER A 96 8.79 -9.26 -16.43
CA SER A 96 9.47 -7.98 -16.64
C SER A 96 10.82 -8.09 -17.37
N GLN A 97 11.42 -9.28 -17.38
CA GLN A 97 12.71 -9.57 -18.02
C GLN A 97 12.53 -10.23 -19.40
N ASP A 98 11.31 -10.63 -19.76
CA ASP A 98 11.00 -11.22 -21.06
C ASP A 98 10.53 -10.13 -22.03
N GLU A 99 11.51 -9.44 -22.62
CA GLU A 99 11.25 -8.33 -23.55
C GLU A 99 10.43 -8.78 -24.77
N ASP A 100 10.69 -9.97 -25.30
CA ASP A 100 9.96 -10.48 -26.47
C ASP A 100 8.48 -10.72 -26.15
N PHE A 101 8.19 -11.26 -24.96
CA PHE A 101 6.82 -11.40 -24.46
C PHE A 101 6.15 -10.03 -24.29
N ILE A 102 6.81 -9.07 -23.64
CA ILE A 102 6.25 -7.73 -23.43
C ILE A 102 6.02 -7.02 -24.77
N ARG A 103 6.96 -7.11 -25.71
CA ARG A 103 6.84 -6.51 -27.04
C ARG A 103 5.58 -7.01 -27.74
N GLN A 104 5.33 -8.33 -27.74
CA GLN A 104 4.14 -8.90 -28.35
C GLN A 104 2.85 -8.32 -27.74
N MET A 105 2.78 -8.21 -26.41
CA MET A 105 1.62 -7.62 -25.73
C MET A 105 1.43 -6.13 -26.05
N VAL A 106 2.54 -5.37 -26.15
CA VAL A 106 2.49 -3.94 -26.49
C VAL A 106 2.03 -3.72 -27.93
N GLU A 107 2.53 -4.50 -28.88
CA GLU A 107 2.18 -4.40 -30.31
C GLU A 107 0.66 -4.58 -30.54
N GLU A 108 -0.03 -5.35 -29.70
CA GLU A 108 -1.49 -5.52 -29.78
C GLU A 108 -2.29 -4.25 -29.46
N VAL A 109 -1.72 -3.31 -28.68
CA VAL A 109 -2.46 -2.15 -28.15
C VAL A 109 -1.85 -0.79 -28.52
N ILE A 110 -0.61 -0.77 -29.04
CA ILE A 110 0.19 0.44 -29.22
C ILE A 110 -0.47 1.48 -30.16
N ASP A 111 -1.23 1.03 -31.16
CA ASP A 111 -1.90 1.92 -32.12
C ASP A 111 -3.10 2.66 -31.50
N GLY A 112 -3.67 2.13 -30.42
CA GLY A 112 -4.85 2.68 -29.74
C GLY A 112 -4.56 3.40 -28.42
N ASP A 113 -3.36 3.21 -27.85
CA ASP A 113 -3.00 3.72 -26.53
C ASP A 113 -1.67 4.51 -26.56
N GLU A 114 -1.79 5.84 -26.66
CA GLU A 114 -0.64 6.76 -26.67
C GLU A 114 0.20 6.67 -25.39
N PHE A 115 -0.42 6.34 -24.25
CA PHE A 115 0.28 6.23 -22.98
C PHE A 115 1.19 5.00 -22.97
N ILE A 116 0.68 3.84 -23.39
CA ILE A 116 1.49 2.62 -23.55
C ILE A 116 2.59 2.83 -24.59
N ALA A 117 2.29 3.48 -25.72
CA ALA A 117 3.29 3.80 -26.74
C ALA A 117 4.46 4.64 -26.17
N LYS A 118 4.16 5.62 -25.32
CA LYS A 118 5.19 6.43 -24.64
C LYS A 118 6.03 5.61 -23.66
N LEU A 119 5.41 4.74 -22.85
CA LEU A 119 6.15 3.87 -21.91
C LEU A 119 7.09 2.92 -22.66
N TRP A 120 6.61 2.31 -23.73
CA TRP A 120 7.44 1.46 -24.59
C TRP A 120 8.57 2.24 -25.27
N GLY A 121 8.29 3.45 -25.74
CA GLY A 121 9.31 4.34 -26.30
C GLY A 121 10.40 4.72 -25.30
N VAL A 122 10.09 4.87 -24.02
CA VAL A 122 11.11 5.07 -22.96
C VAL A 122 11.99 3.82 -22.83
N HIS A 123 11.39 2.63 -22.77
CA HIS A 123 12.13 1.37 -22.70
C HIS A 123 13.11 1.22 -23.88
N LEU A 124 12.65 1.45 -25.11
CA LEU A 124 13.49 1.36 -26.32
C LEU A 124 14.67 2.34 -26.30
N LYS A 125 14.45 3.58 -25.84
CA LYS A 125 15.53 4.58 -25.70
C LYS A 125 16.58 4.14 -24.69
N VAL A 126 16.16 3.69 -23.51
CA VAL A 126 17.10 3.21 -22.48
C VAL A 126 17.86 1.98 -22.99
N LYS A 127 17.19 1.08 -23.72
CA LYS A 127 17.83 -0.07 -24.38
C LYS A 127 18.89 0.35 -25.39
N GLU A 128 18.60 1.32 -26.25
CA GLU A 128 19.53 1.85 -27.25
C GLU A 128 20.79 2.43 -26.59
N GLU A 129 20.64 3.14 -25.47
CA GLU A 129 21.76 3.63 -24.67
C GLU A 129 22.49 2.51 -23.88
N GLY A 130 21.87 1.33 -23.77
CA GLY A 130 22.28 0.20 -22.95
C GLY A 130 21.78 0.30 -21.50
N TYR A 131 21.61 -0.83 -20.82
CA TYR A 131 21.25 -0.85 -19.40
C TYR A 131 22.50 -0.79 -18.51
N VAL A 132 22.45 0.02 -17.45
CA VAL A 132 23.56 0.22 -16.48
C VAL A 132 23.18 -0.06 -15.03
N GLN A 133 21.92 -0.41 -14.80
CA GLN A 133 21.40 -0.83 -13.50
C GLN A 133 20.78 -2.21 -13.67
N ASP A 134 21.37 -3.20 -13.03
CA ASP A 134 20.98 -4.61 -13.07
C ASP A 134 20.08 -5.01 -11.89
N LEU A 135 19.97 -4.17 -10.87
CA LEU A 135 19.08 -4.38 -9.74
C LEU A 135 17.69 -3.79 -10.00
N SER A 136 16.67 -4.50 -9.53
CA SER A 136 15.27 -4.05 -9.58
C SER A 136 14.57 -4.40 -8.27
N LEU A 137 13.75 -3.47 -7.76
CA LEU A 137 12.89 -3.68 -6.60
C LEU A 137 11.43 -3.61 -7.04
N GLY A 138 10.66 -4.65 -6.73
CA GLY A 138 9.22 -4.69 -6.90
C GLY A 138 8.50 -4.56 -5.56
N LEU A 139 7.60 -3.59 -5.45
CA LEU A 139 6.67 -3.43 -4.32
C LEU A 139 5.24 -3.64 -4.84
N PHE A 140 4.79 -4.90 -4.81
CA PHE A 140 3.59 -5.33 -5.52
C PHE A 140 2.38 -5.51 -4.60
N ARG A 141 1.17 -5.36 -5.16
CA ARG A 141 -0.09 -5.67 -4.49
C ARG A 141 -0.99 -6.50 -5.40
N SER A 142 -1.42 -7.66 -4.92
CA SER A 142 -2.38 -8.51 -5.62
C SER A 142 -3.75 -8.35 -4.98
N ASP A 143 -4.74 -7.94 -5.77
CA ASP A 143 -6.09 -7.66 -5.31
C ASP A 143 -7.02 -8.84 -5.62
N TYR A 144 -7.85 -9.23 -4.66
CA TYR A 144 -8.69 -10.43 -4.75
C TYR A 144 -10.14 -10.17 -4.33
N MET A 145 -11.06 -10.92 -4.94
CA MET A 145 -12.44 -11.08 -4.46
C MET A 145 -12.73 -12.53 -4.12
N VAL A 146 -13.56 -12.74 -3.09
CA VAL A 146 -14.03 -14.08 -2.73
C VAL A 146 -15.16 -14.49 -3.66
N HIS A 147 -15.03 -15.67 -4.25
CA HIS A 147 -16.05 -16.29 -5.07
C HIS A 147 -16.42 -17.66 -4.49
N GLN A 148 -17.73 -17.94 -4.44
CA GLN A 148 -18.28 -19.24 -4.10
C GLN A 148 -19.42 -19.54 -5.06
N ASP A 149 -19.35 -20.65 -5.77
CA ASP A 149 -20.47 -21.13 -6.59
C ASP A 149 -21.57 -21.63 -5.66
N LEU A 150 -22.69 -20.90 -5.59
CA LEU A 150 -23.83 -21.24 -4.73
C LEU A 150 -24.70 -22.36 -5.31
N THR A 151 -24.45 -22.81 -6.54
CA THR A 151 -25.20 -23.90 -7.18
C THR A 151 -24.62 -25.28 -6.87
N ALA A 152 -23.37 -25.34 -6.43
CA ALA A 152 -22.68 -26.57 -6.03
C ALA A 152 -22.70 -26.73 -4.50
N ALA A 153 -23.27 -27.84 -4.01
CA ALA A 153 -23.50 -28.08 -2.59
C ALA A 153 -22.20 -28.11 -1.74
N ASP A 154 -21.10 -28.56 -2.32
CA ASP A 154 -19.79 -28.69 -1.65
C ASP A 154 -18.80 -27.58 -2.05
N SER A 155 -19.31 -26.48 -2.61
CA SER A 155 -18.50 -25.34 -3.05
C SER A 155 -17.86 -24.64 -1.85
N VAL A 156 -16.53 -24.62 -1.83
CA VAL A 156 -15.73 -23.90 -0.83
C VAL A 156 -15.39 -22.51 -1.38
N PRO A 157 -15.51 -21.42 -0.60
CA PRO A 157 -15.11 -20.09 -1.05
C PRO A 157 -13.63 -20.06 -1.44
N GLN A 158 -13.31 -19.37 -2.53
CA GLN A 158 -11.96 -19.21 -3.06
C GLN A 158 -11.69 -17.76 -3.41
N VAL A 159 -10.42 -17.34 -3.34
CA VAL A 159 -10.02 -16.05 -3.90
C VAL A 159 -9.86 -16.14 -5.41
N LYS A 160 -10.34 -15.13 -6.12
CA LYS A 160 -10.05 -14.88 -7.54
C LYS A 160 -9.33 -13.55 -7.64
N GLN A 161 -8.19 -13.54 -8.35
CA GLN A 161 -7.42 -12.33 -8.57
C GLN A 161 -8.23 -11.39 -9.48
N VAL A 162 -8.30 -10.13 -9.08
CA VAL A 162 -8.91 -9.05 -9.86
C VAL A 162 -7.82 -8.28 -10.61
N GLU A 163 -6.74 -7.95 -9.92
CA GLU A 163 -5.66 -7.13 -10.46
C GLU A 163 -4.32 -7.44 -9.78
N PHE A 164 -3.21 -7.20 -10.48
CA PHE A 164 -1.88 -7.19 -9.90
C PHE A 164 -1.21 -5.83 -10.16
N ASN A 165 -1.04 -5.06 -9.10
CA ASN A 165 -0.49 -3.70 -9.14
C ASN A 165 1.04 -3.76 -9.04
N THR A 166 1.71 -3.31 -10.09
CA THR A 166 3.18 -3.27 -10.19
C THR A 166 3.79 -1.88 -9.97
N ILE A 167 2.96 -0.83 -9.97
CA ILE A 167 3.37 0.56 -9.79
C ILE A 167 2.44 1.28 -8.82
N ALA A 168 3.02 2.09 -7.94
CA ALA A 168 2.31 2.98 -7.02
C ALA A 168 1.16 2.31 -6.24
N SER A 169 1.37 1.05 -5.82
CA SER A 169 0.44 0.29 -4.98
C SER A 169 0.16 1.03 -3.67
N SER A 170 -0.97 1.72 -3.61
CA SER A 170 -1.37 2.54 -2.46
C SER A 170 -1.72 1.70 -1.24
N PHE A 171 -1.82 2.38 -0.09
CA PHE A 171 -2.25 1.87 1.21
C PHE A 171 -1.27 0.93 1.93
N GLY A 172 0.01 0.96 1.55
CA GLY A 172 1.07 0.28 2.30
C GLY A 172 1.30 0.88 3.70
N GLY A 173 1.03 2.18 3.88
CA GLY A 173 1.08 2.86 5.18
C GLY A 173 -0.27 2.81 5.90
N LEU A 174 -1.32 3.29 5.24
CA LEU A 174 -2.64 3.46 5.86
C LEU A 174 -3.33 2.13 6.21
N SER A 175 -3.07 1.04 5.49
CA SER A 175 -3.71 -0.24 5.82
C SER A 175 -3.29 -0.77 7.20
N ALA A 176 -2.03 -0.56 7.60
CA ALA A 176 -1.56 -0.92 8.94
C ALA A 176 -2.28 -0.09 10.01
N GLN A 177 -2.51 1.20 9.75
CA GLN A 177 -3.27 2.07 10.64
C GLN A 177 -4.75 1.67 10.72
N THR A 178 -5.37 1.23 9.61
CA THR A 178 -6.74 0.68 9.62
C THR A 178 -6.84 -0.57 10.49
N THR A 179 -5.86 -1.48 10.42
CA THR A 179 -5.78 -2.64 11.32
C THR A 179 -5.69 -2.20 12.79
N SER A 180 -4.85 -1.20 13.10
CA SER A 180 -4.74 -0.63 14.45
C SER A 180 -6.04 0.00 14.94
N LEU A 181 -6.76 0.72 14.08
CA LEU A 181 -8.08 1.28 14.39
C LEU A 181 -9.07 0.18 14.77
N HIS A 182 -9.21 -0.86 13.95
CA HIS A 182 -10.18 -1.93 14.22
C HIS A 182 -9.82 -2.75 15.46
N LYS A 183 -8.53 -2.94 15.75
CA LYS A 183 -8.08 -3.55 17.01
C LYS A 183 -8.43 -2.67 18.21
N TYR A 184 -8.25 -1.36 18.10
CA TYR A 184 -8.64 -0.40 19.13
C TYR A 184 -10.15 -0.47 19.40
N LEU A 185 -10.99 -0.32 18.37
CA LEU A 185 -12.45 -0.39 18.51
C LEU A 185 -12.92 -1.73 19.09
N ALA A 186 -12.32 -2.85 18.67
CA ALA A 186 -12.62 -4.17 19.20
C ALA A 186 -12.28 -4.32 20.69
N GLN A 187 -11.28 -3.58 21.18
CA GLN A 187 -10.87 -3.60 22.56
C GLN A 187 -11.68 -2.63 23.44
N THR A 188 -12.09 -1.48 22.91
CA THR A 188 -12.62 -0.36 23.72
C THR A 188 -14.08 -0.04 23.48
N GLU A 189 -14.60 -0.18 22.26
CA GLU A 189 -15.95 0.27 21.91
C GLU A 189 -16.91 -0.90 21.69
N TYR A 190 -16.52 -1.96 20.98
CA TYR A 190 -17.43 -3.09 20.71
C TYR A 190 -17.95 -3.81 21.97
N PRO A 191 -17.20 -3.92 23.08
CA PRO A 191 -17.73 -4.48 24.31
C PRO A 191 -18.85 -3.64 24.95
N LEU A 192 -18.95 -2.36 24.60
CA LEU A 192 -19.92 -1.41 25.16
C LEU A 192 -21.22 -1.33 24.35
N LEU A 193 -21.28 -2.00 23.19
CA LEU A 193 -22.49 -2.08 22.37
C LEU A 193 -23.57 -2.91 23.07
N ARG A 194 -24.84 -2.68 22.71
CA ARG A 194 -25.98 -3.49 23.13
C ARG A 194 -25.83 -4.93 22.67
N ASP A 195 -25.47 -5.11 21.39
CA ASP A 195 -24.96 -6.39 20.87
C ASP A 195 -23.45 -6.45 21.11
N SER A 196 -23.09 -6.61 22.38
CA SER A 196 -21.71 -6.56 22.86
C SER A 196 -20.87 -7.67 22.24
N ARG A 197 -19.70 -7.28 21.73
CA ARG A 197 -18.66 -8.24 21.31
C ARG A 197 -17.51 -8.18 22.31
N PRO A 198 -17.26 -9.27 23.07
CA PRO A 198 -16.19 -9.28 24.06
C PRO A 198 -14.82 -8.95 23.45
N ALA A 199 -13.97 -8.26 24.20
CA ALA A 199 -12.60 -8.01 23.77
C ALA A 199 -11.89 -9.35 23.46
N GLY A 200 -11.21 -9.42 22.32
CA GLY A 200 -10.57 -10.64 21.84
C GLY A 200 -11.50 -11.64 21.14
N SER A 201 -12.79 -11.32 20.94
CA SER A 201 -13.71 -12.20 20.20
C SER A 201 -13.50 -12.20 18.68
N LEU A 202 -12.70 -11.25 18.15
CA LEU A 202 -12.42 -11.12 16.73
C LEU A 202 -10.98 -11.59 16.42
N GLU A 203 -10.83 -12.46 15.42
CA GLU A 203 -9.53 -12.85 14.87
C GLU A 203 -9.08 -11.78 13.87
N LEU A 204 -8.41 -10.73 14.38
CA LEU A 204 -7.88 -9.64 13.55
C LEU A 204 -6.40 -9.89 13.23
N PRO A 205 -6.03 -10.06 11.94
CA PRO A 205 -4.64 -10.34 11.58
C PRO A 205 -3.71 -9.18 11.93
N GLU A 206 -2.42 -9.50 12.09
CA GLU A 206 -1.38 -8.47 12.10
C GLU A 206 -1.20 -7.92 10.68
N ASN A 207 -0.91 -6.63 10.57
CA ASN A 207 -0.59 -5.99 9.31
C ASN A 207 0.76 -5.29 9.45
N ARG A 208 1.77 -5.85 8.80
CA ARG A 208 3.16 -5.37 8.79
C ARG A 208 3.57 -4.74 7.46
N SER A 209 2.59 -4.36 6.63
CA SER A 209 2.82 -3.84 5.27
C SER A 209 3.80 -2.68 5.26
N THR A 210 3.65 -1.69 6.14
CA THR A 210 4.56 -0.54 6.19
C THR A 210 5.99 -0.96 6.50
N GLN A 211 6.18 -1.83 7.49
CA GLN A 211 7.50 -2.30 7.92
C GLN A 211 8.17 -3.16 6.84
N GLU A 212 7.42 -4.06 6.19
CA GLU A 212 7.93 -4.97 5.18
C GLU A 212 8.25 -4.26 3.86
N LEU A 213 7.39 -3.31 3.44
CA LEU A 213 7.68 -2.46 2.28
C LEU A 213 8.91 -1.58 2.54
N ALA A 214 9.02 -1.00 3.73
CA ALA A 214 10.21 -0.23 4.11
C ALA A 214 11.45 -1.12 4.12
N ALA A 215 11.36 -2.37 4.62
CA ALA A 215 12.47 -3.31 4.59
C ALA A 215 12.95 -3.60 3.16
N GLY A 216 12.02 -3.73 2.20
CA GLY A 216 12.37 -3.87 0.78
C GLY A 216 13.13 -2.65 0.23
N LEU A 217 12.68 -1.43 0.55
CA LEU A 217 13.38 -0.19 0.18
C LEU A 217 14.77 -0.10 0.80
N ARG A 218 14.93 -0.51 2.07
CA ARG A 218 16.21 -0.54 2.78
C ARG A 218 17.17 -1.56 2.16
N ALA A 219 16.69 -2.76 1.86
CA ALA A 219 17.48 -3.79 1.18
C ALA A 219 17.97 -3.31 -0.19
N ALA A 220 17.10 -2.65 -0.98
CA ALA A 220 17.49 -2.07 -2.26
C ALA A 220 18.52 -0.94 -2.11
N PHE A 221 18.36 -0.07 -1.11
CA PHE A 221 19.33 0.99 -0.81
C PHE A 221 20.70 0.43 -0.42
N GLU A 222 20.74 -0.62 0.41
CA GLU A 222 21.98 -1.29 0.79
C GLU A 222 22.66 -1.98 -0.40
N ALA A 223 21.87 -2.64 -1.26
CA ALA A 223 22.36 -3.28 -2.48
C ALA A 223 22.86 -2.28 -3.53
N TYR A 224 22.29 -1.07 -3.58
CA TYR A 224 22.72 -0.02 -4.52
C TYR A 224 24.14 0.44 -4.21
N SER A 225 25.07 0.23 -5.15
CA SER A 225 26.50 0.51 -4.95
C SER A 225 26.79 1.95 -4.51
N ALA A 226 27.87 2.15 -3.75
CA ALA A 226 28.38 3.48 -3.45
C ALA A 226 28.64 4.29 -4.73
N SER A 227 28.45 5.61 -4.66
CA SER A 227 28.59 6.48 -5.81
C SER A 227 30.04 6.55 -6.28
N GLU A 228 30.28 6.37 -7.58
CA GLU A 228 31.63 6.55 -8.17
C GLU A 228 32.05 8.04 -8.15
N LEU A 229 31.08 8.94 -7.99
CA LEU A 229 31.27 10.38 -7.91
C LEU A 229 31.43 10.89 -6.47
N GLY A 230 31.40 10.02 -5.47
CA GLY A 230 31.57 10.38 -4.06
C GLY A 230 30.34 11.02 -3.40
N HIS A 231 29.21 11.14 -4.11
CA HIS A 231 27.95 11.64 -3.53
C HIS A 231 27.30 10.66 -2.54
N GLU A 232 26.60 11.21 -1.55
CA GLU A 232 25.75 10.43 -0.64
C GLU A 232 24.58 9.78 -1.41
N ARG A 233 24.21 8.55 -1.04
CA ARG A 233 23.04 7.86 -1.61
C ARG A 233 21.78 8.31 -0.87
N CYS A 234 20.66 8.34 -1.58
CA CYS A 234 19.35 8.61 -0.99
C CYS A 234 18.25 7.76 -1.63
N VAL A 235 17.09 7.70 -0.99
CA VAL A 235 15.84 7.20 -1.58
C VAL A 235 14.99 8.40 -1.98
N ILE A 236 14.51 8.43 -3.23
CA ILE A 236 13.64 9.49 -3.74
C ILE A 236 12.25 8.90 -3.99
N PHE A 237 11.25 9.45 -3.31
CA PHE A 237 9.85 9.22 -3.59
C PHE A 237 9.41 10.19 -4.68
N LEU A 238 9.16 9.67 -5.89
CA LEU A 238 8.56 10.46 -6.96
C LEU A 238 7.05 10.55 -6.72
N VAL A 239 6.52 11.77 -6.63
CA VAL A 239 5.15 11.99 -6.16
C VAL A 239 4.37 12.90 -7.10
N GLN A 240 3.05 12.75 -7.12
CA GLN A 240 2.19 13.68 -7.82
C GLN A 240 2.21 15.05 -7.15
N ASP A 241 2.12 16.11 -7.97
CA ASP A 241 1.85 17.46 -7.50
C ASP A 241 0.49 17.50 -6.79
N GLY A 242 0.44 18.05 -5.57
CA GLY A 242 -0.80 18.12 -4.79
C GLY A 242 -1.32 16.77 -4.26
N GLU A 243 -0.46 15.76 -4.11
CA GLU A 243 -0.80 14.44 -3.58
C GLU A 243 -1.64 14.52 -2.29
N ARG A 244 -2.86 13.99 -2.34
CA ARG A 244 -3.78 14.00 -1.20
C ARG A 244 -3.55 12.81 -0.27
N ASN A 245 -3.14 11.68 -0.80
CA ASN A 245 -2.81 10.48 -0.05
C ASN A 245 -1.37 10.54 0.52
N VAL A 246 -0.90 11.74 0.87
CA VAL A 246 0.48 12.00 1.31
C VAL A 246 0.84 11.20 2.55
N PHE A 247 -0.12 11.01 3.48
CA PHE A 247 0.15 10.36 4.76
C PHE A 247 0.41 8.87 4.62
N ASP A 248 -0.16 8.21 3.60
CA ASP A 248 0.20 6.82 3.25
C ASP A 248 1.69 6.68 2.93
N GLN A 249 2.19 7.60 2.11
CA GLN A 249 3.60 7.65 1.73
C GLN A 249 4.47 8.08 2.92
N ARG A 250 4.02 9.03 3.75
CA ARG A 250 4.79 9.48 4.93
C ARG A 250 5.01 8.37 5.96
N HIS A 251 4.00 7.53 6.23
CA HIS A 251 4.19 6.37 7.10
C HIS A 251 5.33 5.49 6.59
N LEU A 252 5.38 5.23 5.29
CA LEU A 252 6.44 4.45 4.67
C LEU A 252 7.81 5.17 4.72
N GLU A 253 7.87 6.47 4.44
CA GLU A 253 9.11 7.26 4.51
C GLU A 253 9.69 7.27 5.92
N TYR A 254 8.86 7.54 6.93
CA TYR A 254 9.30 7.55 8.32
C TYR A 254 9.76 6.17 8.77
N GLU A 255 9.09 5.11 8.34
CA GLU A 255 9.51 3.75 8.63
C GLU A 255 10.88 3.44 7.99
N VAL A 256 11.12 3.85 6.74
CA VAL A 256 12.44 3.72 6.09
C VAL A 256 13.52 4.44 6.90
N GLN A 257 13.24 5.65 7.40
CA GLN A 257 14.18 6.47 8.16
C GLN A 257 14.41 6.00 9.60
N ALA A 258 13.38 5.45 10.26
CA ALA A 258 13.44 5.00 11.65
C ALA A 258 14.37 3.78 11.85
N GLY A 259 14.70 3.06 10.77
CA GLY A 259 15.71 2.01 10.79
C GLY A 259 15.33 0.77 11.62
N GLY A 260 14.03 0.53 11.86
CA GLY A 260 13.46 -0.52 12.72
C GLY A 260 13.78 -1.99 12.39
N GLY A 261 14.79 -2.24 11.56
CA GLY A 261 15.34 -3.57 11.28
C GLY A 261 16.77 -3.54 10.72
N ASN A 262 17.50 -2.42 10.80
CA ASN A 262 18.83 -2.33 10.23
C ASN A 262 19.86 -2.99 11.15
N SER A 263 20.43 -4.12 10.71
CA SER A 263 21.67 -4.66 11.28
C SER A 263 22.86 -3.69 11.13
N SER A 264 22.74 -2.69 10.24
CA SER A 264 23.80 -1.78 9.81
C SER A 264 23.78 -0.40 10.48
N GLY A 265 22.67 0.01 11.12
CA GLY A 265 22.53 1.33 11.75
C GLY A 265 22.63 2.54 10.78
N VAL A 266 22.57 2.30 9.46
CA VAL A 266 22.75 3.35 8.45
C VAL A 266 21.50 4.22 8.38
N HIS A 267 21.68 5.53 8.56
CA HIS A 267 20.65 6.53 8.28
C HIS A 267 20.45 6.64 6.76
N ILE A 268 19.22 6.48 6.29
CA ILE A 268 18.85 6.57 4.87
C ILE A 268 18.20 7.94 4.62
N PRO A 269 18.84 8.86 3.88
CA PRO A 269 18.20 10.09 3.45
C PRO A 269 17.03 9.77 2.53
N VAL A 270 15.85 10.32 2.84
CA VAL A 270 14.63 10.16 2.05
C VAL A 270 14.14 11.53 1.60
N PHE A 271 13.89 11.67 0.30
CA PHE A 271 13.41 12.91 -0.29
C PHE A 271 12.15 12.67 -1.10
N ARG A 272 11.29 13.68 -1.17
CA ARG A 272 10.10 13.69 -2.03
C ARG A 272 10.33 14.64 -3.18
N LEU A 273 10.09 14.17 -4.40
CA LEU A 273 10.27 14.93 -5.63
C LEU A 273 8.98 14.93 -6.45
N PRO A 274 8.27 16.06 -6.51
CA PRO A 274 7.09 16.20 -7.37
C PRO A 274 7.45 15.99 -8.84
N PHE A 275 6.55 15.37 -9.60
CA PHE A 275 6.75 15.12 -11.03
C PHE A 275 7.08 16.40 -11.81
N SER A 276 6.43 17.52 -11.50
CA SER A 276 6.72 18.83 -12.09
C SER A 276 8.16 19.32 -11.93
N GLN A 277 8.89 18.80 -10.93
CA GLN A 277 10.23 19.24 -10.58
C GLN A 277 11.32 18.24 -10.98
N ILE A 278 11.00 17.07 -11.53
CA ILE A 278 11.99 16.02 -11.83
C ILE A 278 13.14 16.60 -12.67
N LEU A 279 12.84 17.15 -13.84
CA LEU A 279 13.87 17.66 -14.77
C LEU A 279 14.63 18.89 -14.24
N ALA A 280 14.06 19.61 -13.28
CA ALA A 280 14.70 20.77 -12.66
C ALA A 280 15.62 20.38 -11.49
N ARG A 281 15.43 19.18 -10.92
CA ARG A 281 16.12 18.73 -9.70
C ARG A 281 16.99 17.50 -9.92
N THR A 282 16.93 16.88 -11.09
CA THR A 282 17.76 15.73 -11.41
C THR A 282 18.54 15.92 -12.69
N THR A 283 19.71 15.29 -12.74
CA THR A 283 20.53 15.16 -13.94
C THR A 283 21.12 13.76 -14.01
N VAL A 284 21.41 13.27 -15.21
CA VAL A 284 22.12 12.01 -15.40
C VAL A 284 23.60 12.32 -15.54
N ALA A 285 24.43 11.73 -14.70
CA ALA A 285 25.87 11.93 -14.76
C ALA A 285 26.46 11.39 -16.07
N ALA A 286 27.40 12.13 -16.65
CA ALA A 286 28.15 11.71 -17.84
C ALA A 286 29.25 10.69 -17.48
N THR A 287 28.86 9.58 -16.86
CA THR A 287 29.73 8.44 -16.51
C THR A 287 29.20 7.16 -17.15
N PRO A 288 30.02 6.09 -17.27
CA PRO A 288 29.54 4.80 -17.78
C PRO A 288 28.33 4.25 -17.00
N ARG A 289 28.23 4.52 -15.69
CA ARG A 289 27.10 4.10 -14.85
C ARG A 289 25.85 4.97 -14.95
N ARG A 290 25.92 6.14 -15.61
CA ARG A 290 24.80 7.10 -15.74
C ARG A 290 23.98 7.28 -14.46
N GLN A 291 24.67 7.53 -13.36
CA GLN A 291 24.02 7.69 -12.05
C GLN A 291 23.07 8.90 -12.08
N LEU A 292 21.87 8.74 -11.52
CA LEU A 292 20.92 9.84 -11.32
C LEU A 292 21.40 10.70 -10.16
N LEU A 293 21.70 11.97 -10.45
CA LEU A 293 22.03 12.98 -9.46
C LEU A 293 20.76 13.73 -9.08
N TYR A 294 20.58 14.00 -7.78
CA TYR A 294 19.47 14.79 -7.26
C TYR A 294 20.03 15.96 -6.45
N SER A 295 19.64 17.18 -6.83
CA SER A 295 20.07 18.40 -6.17
C SER A 295 19.02 18.87 -5.18
N LEU A 296 19.43 19.05 -3.92
CA LEU A 296 18.53 19.48 -2.85
C LEU A 296 18.02 20.90 -3.12
N PRO A 297 16.70 21.16 -3.09
CA PRO A 297 16.19 22.52 -3.23
C PRO A 297 16.72 23.49 -2.17
N SER A 298 16.95 22.99 -0.95
CA SER A 298 17.47 23.76 0.18
C SER A 298 18.98 23.99 0.14
N ASN A 299 19.72 23.15 -0.60
CA ASN A 299 21.17 23.27 -0.75
C ASN A 299 21.64 22.58 -2.03
N PRO A 300 21.53 23.23 -3.20
CA PRO A 300 21.83 22.61 -4.49
C PRO A 300 23.31 22.25 -4.69
N GLU A 301 24.22 22.77 -3.87
CA GLU A 301 25.65 22.52 -3.92
C GLU A 301 26.07 21.23 -3.19
N ARG A 302 25.16 20.62 -2.43
CA ARG A 302 25.36 19.35 -1.71
C ARG A 302 24.80 18.18 -2.50
#